data_AF-A0A968YAG2-F1
#
_entry.id   AF-A0A968YAG2-F1
#
_cell.length_a   1.000
_cell.length_b   1.000
_cell.length_c   1.000
_cell.angle_alpha   90.00
_cell.angle_beta   90.00
_cell.angle_gamma   90.00
#
_symmetry.space_group_name_H-M   'P 1'
#
loop_
_entity.id
_entity.type
_entity.pdbx_description
1 polymer ?
#
loop_
_entity_poly.entity_id
_entity_poly.type
_entity_poly.pdbx_seq_one_letter_code
_entity_poly.pdbx_strand_id
1 'polypeptide(L)'
;MTQIYQAKIYVTLRPSVLDPAGTAVQTGLKQLGNDNIGSIRIGKYIELTLVADDESTASQQVDRMCDQLLANPVIENYRFDLQLMPTVVAGEDPR
;
A
#
# COMPACT_ATOMS: atom_id res chain seq x y z
N MET A 1 13.69 -10.61 21.23
CA MET A 1 12.48 -11.44 20.99
C MET A 1 11.88 -10.94 19.69
N THR A 2 11.55 -11.83 18.76
CA THR A 2 10.94 -11.42 17.49
C THR A 2 9.43 -11.25 17.62
N GLN A 3 8.88 -10.35 16.80
CA GLN A 3 7.51 -9.88 16.80
C GLN A 3 6.97 -9.93 15.36
N ILE A 4 5.66 -10.13 15.19
CA ILE A 4 5.01 -10.14 13.88
C ILE A 4 4.41 -8.77 13.61
N TYR A 5 4.71 -8.18 12.47
CA TYR A 5 4.15 -6.90 12.03
C TYR A 5 3.35 -7.08 10.74
N GLN A 6 2.28 -6.29 10.59
CA GLN A 6 1.57 -6.10 9.33
C GLN A 6 1.91 -4.71 8.79
N ALA A 7 2.41 -4.66 7.56
CA ALA A 7 2.64 -3.44 6.80
C ALA A 7 1.54 -3.26 5.76
N LYS A 8 0.97 -2.06 5.72
CA LYS A 8 -0.01 -1.60 4.74
C LYS A 8 0.65 -0.57 3.86
N ILE A 9 1.02 -0.97 2.65
CA ILE A 9 1.84 -0.18 1.73
C ILE A 9 0.95 0.39 0.64
N TYR A 10 1.07 1.69 0.42
CA TYR A 10 0.34 2.44 -0.60
C TYR A 10 1.34 2.94 -1.63
N VAL A 11 1.23 2.48 -2.87
CA VAL A 11 2.09 2.90 -3.99
C VAL A 11 1.27 3.75 -4.95
N THR A 12 1.73 4.95 -5.27
CA THR A 12 1.02 5.91 -6.13
C THR A 12 1.95 6.52 -7.15
N LEU A 13 1.45 6.82 -8.35
CA LEU A 13 2.23 7.52 -9.37
C LEU A 13 2.63 8.92 -8.88
N ARG A 14 3.89 9.32 -9.09
CA ARG A 14 4.38 10.69 -8.83
C ARG A 14 3.47 11.72 -9.51
N PRO A 15 3.28 12.93 -8.93
CA PRO A 15 2.35 13.92 -9.47
C PRO A 15 2.60 14.32 -10.93
N SER A 16 3.86 14.31 -11.37
CA SER A 16 4.28 14.63 -12.74
C SER A 16 4.02 13.50 -13.75
N VAL A 17 3.66 12.31 -13.30
CA VAL A 17 3.44 11.14 -14.15
C VAL A 17 1.96 11.04 -14.50
N LEU A 18 1.69 10.91 -15.80
CA LEU A 18 0.35 10.72 -16.33
C LEU A 18 -0.23 9.38 -15.82
N ASP A 19 -1.50 9.40 -15.43
CA ASP A 19 -2.25 8.22 -15.04
C ASP A 19 -3.41 7.97 -16.03
N PRO A 20 -3.18 7.18 -17.09
CA PRO A 20 -4.23 6.82 -18.05
C PRO A 20 -5.39 6.04 -17.39
N ALA A 21 -5.10 5.22 -16.37
CA ALA A 21 -6.12 4.43 -15.69
C ALA A 21 -7.05 5.32 -14.86
N GLY A 22 -6.49 6.25 -14.08
CA GLY A 22 -7.26 7.25 -13.34
C GLY A 22 -8.12 8.12 -14.25
N THR A 23 -7.57 8.51 -15.41
CA THR A 23 -8.31 9.29 -16.42
C THR A 23 -9.50 8.51 -16.99
N ALA A 24 -9.31 7.21 -17.30
CA ALA A 24 -10.37 6.35 -17.79
C ALA A 24 -11.49 6.18 -16.75
N VAL A 25 -11.13 5.93 -15.48
CA VAL A 25 -12.10 5.81 -14.38
C VAL A 25 -12.87 7.12 -14.16
N GLN A 26 -12.18 8.27 -14.18
CA GLN A 26 -12.83 9.57 -14.03
C GLN A 26 -13.83 9.83 -15.16
N THR A 27 -13.49 9.45 -16.39
CA THR A 27 -14.41 9.56 -17.54
C THR A 27 -15.62 8.66 -17.37
N GLY A 28 -15.42 7.41 -16.93
CA GLY A 28 -16.50 6.48 -16.65
C GLY A 28 -17.47 6.99 -15.58
N LEU A 29 -16.95 7.54 -14.48
CA LEU A 29 -17.78 8.11 -13.42
C LEU A 29 -18.58 9.34 -13.88
N LYS A 30 -18.00 10.20 -14.72
CA LYS A 30 -18.74 11.31 -15.34
C LYS A 30 -19.91 10.82 -16.19
N GLN A 31 -19.70 9.76 -16.98
CA GLN A 31 -20.77 9.17 -17.79
C GLN A 31 -21.91 8.57 -16.94
N LEU A 32 -21.62 8.17 -15.69
CA LEU A 32 -22.60 7.71 -14.72
C LEU A 32 -23.31 8.86 -13.97
N GLY A 33 -23.02 10.12 -14.33
CA GLY A 33 -23.66 11.31 -13.73
C GLY A 33 -22.94 11.87 -12.51
N ASN A 34 -21.70 11.46 -12.23
CA ASN A 34 -20.92 11.99 -11.10
C ASN A 34 -20.08 13.21 -11.51
N ASP A 35 -20.74 14.35 -11.76
CA ASP A 35 -20.08 15.58 -12.26
C ASP A 35 -19.23 16.32 -11.20
N ASN A 36 -19.38 15.98 -9.93
CA ASN A 36 -18.67 16.61 -8.81
C ASN A 36 -17.28 16.00 -8.54
N ILE A 37 -16.85 15.00 -9.32
CA ILE A 37 -15.58 14.31 -9.10
C ILE A 37 -14.42 15.06 -9.76
N GLY A 38 -13.41 15.39 -8.96
CA GLY A 38 -12.17 16.01 -9.38
C GLY A 38 -11.18 15.03 -10.04
N SER A 39 -9.89 15.23 -9.79
CA SER A 39 -8.84 14.33 -10.30
C SER A 39 -8.85 12.99 -9.56
N ILE A 40 -8.82 11.89 -10.31
CA ILE A 40 -8.65 10.54 -9.78
C ILE A 40 -7.24 10.06 -10.10
N ARG A 41 -6.60 9.41 -9.13
CA ARG A 41 -5.36 8.67 -9.33
C ARG A 41 -5.53 7.24 -8.83
N ILE A 42 -5.03 6.28 -9.59
CA ILE A 42 -5.04 4.87 -9.24
C ILE A 42 -3.63 4.48 -8.79
N GLY A 43 -3.58 3.67 -7.74
CA GLY A 43 -2.36 3.17 -7.14
C GLY A 43 -2.54 1.72 -6.69
N LYS A 44 -1.49 1.18 -6.08
CA LYS A 44 -1.48 -0.17 -5.50
C LYS A 44 -1.64 -0.07 -3.99
N TYR A 45 -2.39 -1.01 -3.44
CA TYR A 45 -2.43 -1.27 -2.00
C TYR A 45 -1.90 -2.69 -1.78
N ILE A 46 -0.91 -2.82 -0.89
CA ILE A 46 -0.20 -4.07 -0.64
C ILE A 46 -0.18 -4.30 0.87
N GLU A 47 -0.61 -5.49 1.29
CA GLU A 47 -0.46 -5.94 2.67
C GLU A 47 0.67 -6.97 2.76
N LEU A 48 1.57 -6.77 3.71
CA LEU A 48 2.73 -7.61 3.93
C LEU A 48 2.83 -7.93 5.42
N THR A 49 2.98 -9.21 5.75
CA THR A 49 3.28 -9.65 7.12
C THR A 49 4.76 -10.04 7.20
N LEU A 50 5.47 -9.54 8.21
CA LEU A 50 6.88 -9.86 8.43
C LEU A 50 7.20 -10.07 9.91
N VAL A 51 8.25 -10.83 10.18
CA VAL A 51 8.78 -11.06 11.53
C VAL A 51 10.03 -10.22 11.70
N ALA A 52 10.11 -9.44 12.78
CA ALA A 52 11.28 -8.60 13.09
C ALA A 52 11.48 -8.48 14.61
N ASP A 53 12.69 -8.14 15.04
CA ASP A 53 13.00 -7.96 16.46
C ASP A 53 12.26 -6.78 17.09
N ASP A 54 12.11 -5.70 16.32
CA ASP A 54 11.44 -4.47 16.72
C ASP A 54 10.84 -3.74 15.50
N GLU A 55 10.07 -2.68 15.78
CA GLU A 55 9.38 -1.89 14.77
C GLU A 55 10.35 -1.17 13.82
N SER A 56 11.50 -0.72 14.32
CA SER A 56 12.54 -0.06 13.51
C SER A 56 13.09 -1.02 12.46
N THR A 57 13.40 -2.26 12.87
CA THR A 57 13.92 -3.31 12.00
C THR A 57 12.88 -3.73 10.97
N ALA A 58 11.61 -3.87 11.37
CA ALA A 58 10.51 -4.13 10.44
C ALA A 58 10.35 -2.99 9.42
N SER A 59 10.36 -1.74 9.88
CA SER A 59 10.23 -0.54 9.04
C SER A 59 11.34 -0.50 7.98
N GLN A 60 12.61 -0.68 8.37
CA GLN A 60 13.74 -0.70 7.44
C GLN A 60 13.65 -1.84 6.41
N GLN A 61 13.13 -3.00 6.80
CA GLN A 61 12.93 -4.11 5.87
C GLN A 61 11.82 -3.79 4.85
N VAL A 62 10.69 -3.25 5.31
CA VAL A 62 9.57 -2.87 4.43
C VAL A 62 10.01 -1.78 3.45
N ASP A 63 10.71 -0.76 3.94
CA ASP A 63 11.26 0.35 3.13
C ASP A 63 12.17 -0.19 2.02
N ARG A 64 13.13 -1.05 2.38
CA ARG A 64 13.99 -1.73 1.42
C ARG A 64 13.22 -2.57 0.40
N MET A 65 12.20 -3.31 0.82
CA MET A 65 11.37 -4.10 -0.10
C MET A 65 10.59 -3.18 -1.07
N CYS A 66 10.12 -2.03 -0.59
CA CYS A 66 9.46 -1.03 -1.41
C CYS A 66 10.40 -0.47 -2.48
N ASP A 67 11.60 -0.05 -2.09
CA ASP A 67 12.62 0.49 -3.00
C ASP A 67 13.12 -0.53 -4.03
N GLN A 68 13.25 -1.80 -3.63
CA GLN A 68 13.84 -2.82 -4.48
C GLN A 68 12.85 -3.43 -5.48
N LEU A 69 11.55 -3.48 -5.14
CA LEU A 69 10.59 -4.24 -5.94
C LEU A 69 9.17 -3.69 -5.96
N LEU A 70 8.61 -3.29 -4.81
CA LEU A 70 7.17 -3.03 -4.73
C LEU A 70 6.78 -1.69 -5.38
N ALA A 71 7.69 -0.73 -5.42
CA ALA A 71 7.53 0.54 -6.09
C ALA A 71 8.62 0.74 -7.15
N ASN A 72 8.25 1.36 -8.27
CA ASN A 72 9.21 1.86 -9.23
C ASN A 72 9.65 3.28 -8.83
N PRO A 73 10.90 3.49 -8.33
CA PRO A 73 11.31 4.77 -7.75
C PRO A 73 11.32 5.93 -8.76
N VAL A 74 11.40 5.64 -10.06
CA VAL A 74 11.43 6.65 -11.13
C VAL A 74 10.06 7.32 -11.29
N ILE A 75 8.97 6.55 -11.19
CA ILE A 75 7.63 7.00 -11.56
C ILE A 75 6.59 6.88 -10.44
N GLU A 76 6.89 6.13 -9.38
CA GLU A 76 6.01 5.91 -8.23
C GLU A 76 6.63 6.48 -6.95
N ASN A 77 5.76 6.85 -6.02
CA ASN A 77 6.04 7.10 -4.62
C ASN A 77 5.35 6.02 -3.79
N TYR A 78 5.85 5.73 -2.60
CA TYR A 78 5.13 4.90 -1.64
C TYR A 78 5.10 5.54 -0.26
N ARG A 79 4.16 5.06 0.54
CA ARG A 79 4.11 5.23 2.00
C ARG A 79 3.61 3.92 2.59
N PHE A 80 3.92 3.65 3.84
CA PHE A 80 3.37 2.49 4.52
C PHE A 80 3.05 2.79 5.97
N ASP A 81 2.04 2.10 6.48
CA ASP A 81 1.69 2.05 7.89
C ASP A 81 2.09 0.67 8.43
N LEU A 82 2.71 0.63 9.60
CA LEU A 82 3.16 -0.60 10.23
C LEU A 82 2.40 -0.84 11.54
N GLN A 83 1.93 -2.05 11.77
CA GLN A 83 1.18 -2.42 12.96
C GLN A 83 1.75 -3.70 13.57
N LEU A 84 2.05 -3.69 14.87
CA LEU A 84 2.36 -4.91 15.61
C LEU A 84 1.11 -5.80 15.62
N MET A 85 1.23 -7.02 15.11
CA MET A 85 0.15 -7.98 15.21
C MET A 85 0.15 -8.61 16.60
N PRO A 86 -1.02 -8.68 17.28
CA PRO A 86 -1.14 -9.51 18.46
C PRO A 86 -0.72 -10.94 18.07
N THR A 87 0.09 -11.59 18.90
CA THR A 87 0.35 -13.01 18.75
C THR A 87 -1.00 -13.73 18.83
N VAL A 88 -1.55 -14.12 17.67
CA VAL A 88 -2.71 -15.00 17.64
C VAL A 88 -2.22 -16.31 18.24
N VAL A 89 -2.67 -16.61 19.45
CA VAL A 89 -2.58 -17.97 19.98
C VAL A 89 -3.33 -18.82 18.97
N ALA A 90 -2.62 -19.67 18.23
CA ALA A 90 -3.22 -20.57 17.27
C ALA A 90 -4.26 -21.44 17.98
N GLY A 91 -5.53 -21.07 17.88
CA GLY A 91 -6.58 -21.69 18.67
C GLY A 91 -7.88 -20.91 18.62
N GLU A 92 -8.47 -20.79 17.43
CA GLU A 92 -9.90 -21.03 17.21
C GLU A 92 -10.18 -20.86 15.71
N ASP A 93 -10.41 -22.00 15.06
CA ASP A 93 -10.99 -22.14 13.72
C ASP A 93 -12.50 -21.85 13.82
N PRO A 94 -13.00 -20.71 13.31
CA PRO A 94 -14.44 -20.48 13.23
C PRO A 94 -14.92 -21.05 11.90
N ARG A 95 -15.12 -22.36 11.88
CA ARG A 95 -16.05 -22.98 10.92
C ARG A 95 -17.47 -22.52 11.21
#